data_AF-A0A0U1DE75-F1
#
_entry.id   AF-A0A0U1DE75-F1
#
_cell.length_a   1.000
_cell.length_b   1.000
_cell.length_c   1.000
_cell.angle_alpha   90.00
_cell.angle_beta   90.00
_cell.angle_gamma   90.00
#
_symmetry.space_group_name_H-M   'P 1'
#
loop_
_entity.id
_entity.type
_entity.pdbx_description
1 polymer ?
#
loop_
_entity_poly.entity_id
_entity_poly.type
_entity_poly.pdbx_seq_one_letter_code
_entity_poly.pdbx_strand_id
1 'polypeptide(L)' 'MYLGGGKMLEASGSAEKVTVSPVRTAGIQPYAARIIES' A
#
# COMPACT_ATOMS: atom_id res chain seq x y z
N MET A 1 3.15 -1.32 0.25
CA MET A 1 3.26 -2.58 -0.52
C MET A 1 1.90 -3.24 -0.60
N TYR A 2 1.40 -3.53 -1.81
CA TYR A 2 0.10 -4.18 -1.98
C TYR A 2 0.15 -5.64 -1.55
N LEU A 3 -0.85 -6.10 -0.79
CA LEU A 3 -0.90 -7.46 -0.22
C LEU A 3 -2.01 -8.32 -0.84
N GLY A 4 -2.75 -7.82 -1.83
CA GLY A 4 -4.03 -8.41 -2.25
C GLY A 4 -5.19 -7.99 -1.35
N GLY A 5 -6.42 -8.36 -1.74
CA GLY A 5 -7.62 -8.14 -0.92
C GLY A 5 -7.91 -6.68 -0.55
N GLY A 6 -7.46 -5.72 -1.37
CA GLY A 6 -7.65 -4.29 -1.09
C GLY A 6 -6.84 -3.75 0.11
N LYS A 7 -5.79 -4.46 0.54
CA LYS A 7 -4.93 -4.08 1.68
C LYS A 7 -3.51 -3.77 1.24
N MET A 8 -2.83 -2.95 2.04
CA MET A 8 -1.42 -2.65 1.86
C MET A 8 -0.67 -2.59 3.19
N LEU A 9 0.61 -2.96 3.16
CA LEU A 9 1.58 -2.71 4.24
C LEU A 9 2.20 -1.32 4.04
N GLU A 10 2.23 -0.51 5.10
CA GLU A 10 2.83 0.83 5.08
C GLU A 10 3.48 1.19 6.42
N ALA A 11 4.49 2.07 6.38
CA ALA A 11 4.96 2.80 7.55
C ALA A 11 4.16 4.12 7.62
N SER A 12 3.08 4.11 8.41
CA SER A 12 2.15 5.24 8.44
C SER A 12 2.52 6.24 9.54
N GLY A 13 2.59 7.52 9.17
CA GLY A 13 2.78 8.61 10.14
C GLY A 13 1.59 8.79 11.09
N SER A 14 0.36 8.51 10.64
CA SER A 14 -0.84 8.65 11.48
C SER A 14 -1.11 7.43 12.37
N ALA A 15 -0.53 6.27 12.04
CA ALA A 15 -0.62 5.07 12.86
C ALA A 15 0.56 4.91 13.83
N GLU A 16 1.61 5.74 13.68
CA GLU A 16 2.84 5.74 14.49
C GLU A 16 3.59 4.39 14.49
N LYS A 17 3.26 3.49 13.56
CA LYS A 17 3.87 2.17 13.41
C LYS A 17 3.72 1.65 11.99
N VAL A 18 4.51 0.62 11.69
CA VAL A 18 4.28 -0.23 10.52
C VAL A 18 2.96 -0.96 10.70
N THR A 19 2.06 -0.84 9.73
CA THR A 19 0.69 -1.36 9.85
C THR A 19 0.16 -1.84 8.51
N VAL A 20 -0.88 -2.68 8.58
CA VAL A 20 -1.69 -3.05 7.41
C VAL A 20 -2.94 -2.18 7.40
N SER A 21 -3.19 -1.53 6.27
CA SER A 21 -4.29 -0.60 6.07
C SER A 21 -5.09 -0.92 4.81
N PRO A 22 -6.34 -0.44 4.69
CA PRO A 22 -7.02 -0.38 3.39
C PRO A 22 -6.22 0.46 2.39
N VAL A 23 -6.25 0.09 1.11
CA VAL A 23 -5.66 0.90 0.03
C VAL A 23 -6.41 2.24 -0.07
N ARG A 24 -5.67 3.34 -0.14
CA ARG A 24 -6.20 4.69 -0.36
C ARG A 24 -6.03 5.09 -1.83
N THR A 25 -7.07 5.64 -2.45
CA THR A 25 -7.08 6.02 -3.87
C THR A 25 -6.86 7.51 -4.11
N ALA A 26 -7.08 8.37 -3.10
CA ALA A 26 -6.81 9.79 -3.21
C ALA A 26 -5.30 10.03 -3.40
N GLY A 27 -4.92 10.74 -4.47
CA GLY A 27 -3.52 11.07 -4.78
C GLY A 27 -2.65 9.88 -5.20
N ILE A 28 -3.23 8.69 -5.43
CA ILE A 28 -2.48 7.52 -5.91
C ILE A 28 -2.02 7.75 -7.36
N GLN A 29 -0.84 7.23 -7.70
CA GLN A 29 -0.40 7.22 -9.10
C GLN A 29 -1.28 6.27 -9.93
N PRO A 30 -1.43 6.51 -11.25
CA PRO A 30 -2.30 5.68 -12.10
C PRO A 30 -1.86 4.21 -12.23
N TYR A 31 -0.58 3.91 -11.97
CA TYR A 31 -0.01 2.58 -12.12
C TYR A 31 0.81 2.19 -10.87
N ALA A 32 0.75 0.91 -10.53
CA ALA A 32 1.64 0.32 -9.53
C ALA A 32 2.95 -0.14 -10.20
N ALA A 33 4.05 -0.10 -9.44
CA ALA A 33 5.30 -0.71 -9.87
C ALA A 33 5.34 -2.18 -9.43
N ARG A 34 5.61 -3.09 -10.38
CA ARG A 34 5.99 -4.47 -10.08
C ARG A 34 7.51 -4.56 -10.06
N ILE A 35 8.06 -5.01 -8.94
CA ILE A 35 9.51 -5.09 -8.75
C ILE A 35 10.06 -6.46 -9.16
N ILE A 36 9.25 -7.51 -8.99
CA ILE A 36 9.63 -8.91 -9.25
C ILE A 36 8.47 -9.57 -10.01
N GLU A 37 8.77 -10.28 -11.10
CA GLU A 37 7.82 -11.13 -11.83
C GLU A 37 7.71 -12.52 -11.19
N SER A 38 6.56 -13.17 -11.34
CA SER A 38 6.25 -14.49 -10.77
C SER A 38 6.71 -15.65 -11.63
#